data_AF-A0A2I8VR57-F1
#
_entry.id   AF-A0A2I8VR57-F1
#
_cell.length_a   1.000
_cell.length_b   1.000
_cell.length_c   1.000
_cell.angle_alpha   90.00
_cell.angle_beta   90.00
_cell.angle_gamma   90.00
#
_symmetry.space_group_name_H-M   'P 1'
#
loop_
_entity.id
_entity.type
_entity.pdbx_description
1 polymer ?
#
loop_
_entity_poly.entity_id
_entity_poly.type
_entity_poly.pdbx_seq_one_letter_code
_entity_poly.pdbx_strand_id
1 'polypeptide(L)'
;MPPHDTLCWEDIDFDDIDYDAHDGNPSGHERTLRSLRSQIDSSEAILRRYLRELGVPTGGDLVRVSIPTHVQYRDPFAFDRARRARTAQSNLRSQRRRFCQVYREHRRRKHDAENTESK
;
A
#
# COMPACT_ATOMS: atom_id res chain seq x y z
N MET A 1 26.22 -2.15 -12.36
CA MET A 1 24.75 -2.13 -12.27
C MET A 1 24.40 -1.36 -11.02
N PRO A 2 23.53 -0.33 -11.07
CA PRO A 2 23.11 0.32 -9.82
C PRO A 2 22.31 -0.72 -9.01
N PRO A 3 22.42 -0.71 -7.68
CA PRO A 3 21.67 -1.64 -6.85
C PRO A 3 20.19 -1.41 -7.15
N HIS A 4 19.48 -2.47 -7.49
CA HIS A 4 18.02 -2.45 -7.52
C HIS A 4 17.57 -2.31 -6.06
N ASP A 5 17.59 -1.08 -5.54
CA ASP A 5 16.90 -0.70 -4.31
C ASP A 5 15.41 -0.92 -4.58
N THR A 6 15.01 -2.16 -4.37
CA THR A 6 13.62 -2.57 -4.37
C THR A 6 13.06 -2.16 -3.02
N LEU A 7 12.91 -0.85 -2.79
CA LEU A 7 12.11 -0.28 -1.69
C LEU A 7 10.84 -1.12 -1.54
N CYS A 8 10.77 -1.90 -0.47
CA CYS A 8 9.58 -2.67 -0.15
C CYS A 8 8.59 -1.75 0.57
N TRP A 9 7.33 -2.17 0.62
CA TRP A 9 6.29 -1.38 1.29
C TRP A 9 6.61 -1.21 2.78
N GLU A 10 7.26 -2.22 3.36
CA GLU A 10 7.69 -2.28 4.74
C GLU A 10 8.87 -1.34 5.06
N ASP A 11 9.61 -0.88 4.04
CA ASP A 11 10.78 0.00 4.18
C ASP A 11 10.44 1.48 3.97
N ILE A 12 9.16 1.80 3.76
CA ILE A 12 8.73 3.18 3.55
C ILE A 12 8.70 3.89 4.90
N ASP A 13 9.54 4.91 5.02
CA ASP A 13 9.39 5.91 6.06
C ASP A 13 8.29 6.91 5.65
N PHE A 14 7.17 6.88 6.37
CA PHE A 14 6.05 7.79 6.12
C PHE A 14 6.28 9.18 6.72
N ASP A 15 7.22 9.31 7.67
CA ASP A 15 7.58 10.60 8.29
C ASP A 15 8.45 11.45 7.33
N ASP A 16 9.11 10.82 6.35
CA ASP A 16 9.83 11.49 5.26
C ASP A 16 8.90 12.27 4.28
N ILE A 17 7.59 12.01 4.34
CA ILE A 17 6.60 12.66 3.47
C ILE A 17 6.01 13.84 4.21
N ASP A 18 6.30 15.06 3.74
CA ASP A 18 5.68 16.26 4.30
C ASP A 18 4.23 16.36 3.82
N TYR A 19 3.32 15.87 4.65
CA TYR A 19 1.88 15.95 4.41
C TYR A 19 1.28 17.30 4.81
N ASP A 20 1.99 18.07 5.63
CA ASP A 20 1.50 19.29 6.28
C ASP A 20 2.05 20.58 5.68
N ALA A 21 2.97 20.48 4.71
CA ALA A 21 3.42 21.61 3.92
C ALA A 21 3.99 22.73 4.80
N HIS A 22 4.93 22.36 5.69
CA HIS A 22 5.50 23.30 6.67
C HIS A 22 6.15 24.54 6.02
N ASP A 23 6.58 24.42 4.76
CA ASP A 23 7.21 25.50 3.98
C ASP A 23 6.33 26.07 2.84
N GLY A 24 5.05 25.69 2.76
CA GLY A 24 4.12 26.11 1.72
C GLY A 24 3.53 24.96 0.89
N ASN A 25 2.51 25.30 0.10
CA ASN A 25 1.56 24.39 -0.58
C ASN A 25 2.19 23.03 -1.01
N PRO A 26 1.63 21.87 -0.58
CA PRO A 26 2.28 20.58 -0.77
C PRO A 26 2.47 20.32 -2.26
N SER A 27 3.62 19.74 -2.60
CA SER A 27 3.95 19.42 -3.98
C SER A 27 2.89 18.50 -4.58
N GLY A 28 2.71 18.52 -5.91
CA GLY A 28 1.76 17.62 -6.57
C GLY A 28 2.04 16.13 -6.27
N HIS A 29 3.28 15.79 -5.92
CA HIS A 29 3.70 14.44 -5.55
C HIS A 29 3.26 14.08 -4.12
N GLU A 30 3.44 14.96 -3.13
CA GLU A 30 2.96 14.73 -1.77
C GLU A 30 1.43 14.58 -1.71
N ARG A 31 0.70 15.40 -2.48
CA ARG A 31 -0.76 15.23 -2.62
C ARG A 31 -1.13 13.86 -3.19
N THR A 32 -0.37 13.39 -4.18
CA THR A 32 -0.57 12.07 -4.80
C THR A 32 -0.26 10.95 -3.81
N LEU A 33 0.85 11.04 -3.07
CA LEU A 33 1.21 10.09 -2.02
C LEU A 33 0.14 10.05 -0.93
N ARG A 34 -0.37 11.20 -0.48
CA ARG A 34 -1.45 11.28 0.52
C ARG A 34 -2.72 10.59 0.03
N SER A 35 -3.12 10.85 -1.21
CA SER A 35 -4.29 10.22 -1.82
C SER A 35 -4.12 8.70 -1.94
N LEU A 36 -2.96 8.23 -2.42
CA LEU A 36 -2.66 6.80 -2.52
C LEU A 36 -2.63 6.13 -1.15
N ARG A 37 -2.09 6.80 -0.11
CA ARG A 37 -2.10 6.29 1.26
C ARG A 37 -3.52 6.06 1.75
N SER A 38 -4.40 7.06 1.60
CA SER A 38 -5.81 6.94 1.99
C SER A 38 -6.54 5.81 1.25
N GLN A 39 -6.25 5.61 -0.04
CA GLN A 39 -6.81 4.49 -0.82
C GLN A 39 -6.32 3.13 -0.30
N ILE A 40 -5.05 3.04 0.10
CA ILE A 40 -4.46 1.83 0.69
C ILE A 40 -5.13 1.53 2.03
N ASP A 41 -5.26 2.52 2.93
CA ASP A 41 -5.89 2.33 4.24
C ASP A 41 -7.35 1.86 4.10
N SER A 42 -8.09 2.44 3.14
CA SER A 42 -9.45 2.00 2.80
C SER A 42 -9.48 0.55 2.29
N SER A 43 -8.54 0.20 1.40
CA SER A 43 -8.44 -1.16 0.84
C SER A 43 -8.04 -2.19 1.89
N GLU A 44 -7.18 -1.81 2.85
CA GLU A 44 -6.86 -2.64 4.02
C GLU A 44 -8.08 -2.88 4.91
N ALA A 45 -8.88 -1.86 5.18
CA ALA A 45 -10.10 -2.00 5.97
C ALA A 45 -11.11 -2.95 5.31
N ILE A 46 -11.29 -2.83 4.00
CA ILE A 46 -12.15 -3.73 3.21
C ILE A 46 -11.61 -5.17 3.26
N LEU A 47 -10.31 -5.36 3.06
CA LEU A 47 -9.69 -6.68 3.09
C LEU A 47 -9.80 -7.32 4.49
N ARG A 48 -9.57 -6.56 5.56
CA ARG A 48 -9.77 -7.04 6.95
C ARG A 48 -11.19 -7.54 7.16
N ARG A 49 -12.20 -6.82 6.64
CA ARG A 49 -13.59 -7.26 6.71
C ARG A 49 -13.80 -8.59 6.00
N TYR A 50 -13.32 -8.74 4.76
CA TYR A 50 -13.47 -9.99 4.01
C TYR A 50 -12.76 -11.18 4.67
N LEU A 51 -11.57 -10.96 5.21
CA LEU A 51 -10.83 -12.00 5.93
C LEU A 51 -11.57 -12.44 7.21
N ARG A 52 -12.14 -11.49 7.96
CA ARG A 52 -12.98 -11.81 9.14
C ARG A 52 -14.22 -12.60 8.76
N GLU A 53 -14.89 -12.27 7.66
CA GLU A 53 -16.05 -13.02 7.16
C GLU A 53 -15.70 -14.47 6.78
N LEU A 54 -14.43 -14.74 6.47
CA LEU A 54 -13.89 -16.07 6.19
C LEU A 54 -13.30 -16.77 7.43
N GLY A 55 -13.35 -16.15 8.61
CA GLY A 55 -12.72 -16.67 9.82
C GLY A 55 -11.20 -16.68 9.79
N VAL A 56 -10.58 -15.92 8.88
CA VAL A 56 -9.14 -15.85 8.72
C VAL A 56 -8.57 -14.79 9.67
N PRO A 57 -7.55 -15.12 10.49
CA PRO A 57 -6.93 -14.15 11.36
C PRO A 57 -6.27 -13.03 10.55
N THR A 58 -6.50 -11.78 10.96
CA THR A 58 -5.98 -10.57 10.30
C THR A 58 -4.74 -10.01 11.01
N GLY A 59 -4.01 -10.85 11.75
CA GLY A 59 -2.77 -10.46 12.40
C GLY A 59 -1.61 -10.46 11.40
N GLY A 60 -0.90 -9.34 11.29
CA GLY A 60 0.25 -9.20 10.38
C GLY A 60 -0.10 -8.61 9.01
N ASP A 61 0.77 -8.87 8.03
CA ASP A 61 0.64 -8.32 6.69
C ASP A 61 -0.52 -8.97 5.91
N LEU A 62 -1.60 -8.20 5.72
CA LEU A 62 -2.80 -8.64 5.02
C LEU A 62 -2.54 -9.13 3.59
N VAL A 63 -1.49 -8.65 2.93
CA VAL A 63 -1.11 -9.07 1.57
C VAL A 63 -0.53 -10.49 1.55
N ARG A 64 -0.05 -10.99 2.69
CA ARG A 64 0.56 -12.32 2.85
C ARG A 64 -0.33 -13.33 3.55
N VAL A 65 -1.48 -12.91 4.07
CA VAL A 65 -2.45 -13.80 4.73
C VAL A 65 -2.94 -14.87 3.75
N SER A 66 -2.89 -16.13 4.16
CA SER A 66 -3.38 -17.26 3.35
C SER A 66 -4.91 -17.28 3.35
N ILE A 67 -5.51 -17.23 2.15
CA ILE A 67 -6.97 -17.30 1.95
C ILE A 67 -7.34 -18.74 1.57
N PRO A 68 -8.20 -19.42 2.34
CA PRO A 68 -8.57 -20.83 2.13
C PRO A 68 -8.93 -21.14 0.67
N THR A 69 -8.28 -22.16 0.11
CA THR A 69 -8.54 -22.66 -1.25
C THR A 69 -9.68 -23.66 -1.30
N HIS A 70 -9.83 -24.46 -0.26
CA HIS A 70 -10.90 -25.44 -0.13
C HIS A 70 -11.88 -24.97 0.95
N VAL A 71 -12.86 -24.18 0.52
CA VAL A 71 -13.95 -23.84 1.43
C VAL A 71 -14.90 -25.01 1.45
N GLN A 72 -15.07 -25.64 2.61
CA GLN A 72 -16.02 -26.74 2.75
C GLN A 72 -17.41 -26.23 2.33
N TYR A 73 -18.12 -26.99 1.50
CA TYR A 73 -19.44 -26.69 0.91
C TYR A 73 -20.59 -26.48 1.94
N ARG A 74 -20.25 -26.22 3.20
CA ARG A 74 -21.20 -25.92 4.27
C ARG A 74 -21.79 -24.52 4.15
N ASP A 75 -21.07 -23.61 3.50
CA ASP A 75 -21.58 -22.28 3.13
C ASP A 75 -21.60 -22.13 1.59
N PRO A 76 -22.79 -21.93 0.98
CA PRO A 76 -22.92 -21.78 -0.48
C PRO A 76 -22.24 -20.52 -1.03
N PHE A 77 -21.96 -19.51 -0.21
CA PHE A 77 -21.33 -18.25 -0.64
C PHE A 77 -19.84 -18.18 -0.36
N ALA A 78 -19.27 -19.25 0.20
CA ALA A 78 -17.91 -19.23 0.72
C ALA A 78 -16.85 -19.06 -0.38
N PHE A 79 -17.14 -19.61 -1.57
CA PHE A 79 -16.33 -19.40 -2.76
C PHE A 79 -16.30 -17.92 -3.19
N ASP A 80 -17.46 -17.25 -3.24
CA ASP A 80 -17.52 -15.84 -3.64
C ASP A 80 -16.81 -14.94 -2.62
N ARG A 81 -16.98 -15.22 -1.32
CA ARG A 81 -16.27 -14.52 -0.25
C ARG A 81 -14.75 -14.69 -0.37
N ALA A 82 -14.27 -15.90 -0.60
CA ALA A 82 -12.85 -16.17 -0.82
C ALA A 82 -12.30 -15.47 -2.07
N ARG A 83 -13.08 -15.45 -3.16
CA ARG A 83 -12.75 -14.73 -4.39
C ARG A 83 -12.62 -13.22 -4.14
N ARG A 84 -13.59 -12.60 -3.45
CA ARG A 84 -13.54 -11.16 -3.10
C ARG A 84 -12.32 -10.82 -2.25
N ALA A 85 -12.03 -11.64 -1.24
CA ALA A 85 -10.85 -11.48 -0.40
C ALA A 85 -9.56 -11.52 -1.24
N ARG A 86 -9.42 -12.48 -2.16
CA ARG A 86 -8.25 -12.58 -3.07
C ARG A 86 -8.12 -11.37 -3.99
N THR A 87 -9.23 -10.93 -4.59
CA THR A 87 -9.22 -9.73 -5.44
C THR A 87 -8.79 -8.50 -4.65
N ALA A 88 -9.35 -8.31 -3.45
CA ALA A 88 -8.97 -7.19 -2.57
C ALA A 88 -7.48 -7.27 -2.17
N GLN A 89 -6.97 -8.47 -1.86
CA GLN A 89 -5.56 -8.71 -1.54
C GLN A 89 -4.63 -8.36 -2.72
N SER A 90 -5.00 -8.77 -3.94
CA SER A 90 -4.24 -8.44 -5.16
C SER A 90 -4.27 -6.94 -5.48
N ASN A 91 -5.41 -6.29 -5.27
CA ASN A 91 -5.55 -4.84 -5.46
C ASN A 91 -4.68 -4.07 -4.46
N LEU A 92 -4.72 -4.46 -3.18
CA LEU A 92 -3.89 -3.87 -2.13
C LEU A 92 -2.39 -4.01 -2.48
N ARG A 93 -1.95 -5.19 -2.94
CA ARG A 93 -0.57 -5.40 -3.39
C ARG A 93 -0.17 -4.46 -4.53
N SER A 94 -1.06 -4.28 -5.51
CA SER A 94 -0.82 -3.39 -6.66
C SER A 94 -0.76 -1.93 -6.25
N GLN A 95 -1.65 -1.49 -5.36
CA GLN A 95 -1.64 -0.12 -4.82
C GLN A 95 -0.36 0.17 -4.02
N ARG A 96 0.06 -0.75 -3.14
CA ARG A 96 1.32 -0.63 -2.40
C ARG A 96 2.51 -0.50 -3.34
N ARG A 97 2.60 -1.33 -4.38
CA ARG A 97 3.64 -1.23 -5.42
C ARG A 97 3.65 0.14 -6.11
N ARG A 98 2.47 0.64 -6.48
CA ARG A 98 2.34 1.96 -7.11
C ARG A 98 2.80 3.07 -6.16
N PHE A 99 2.42 2.99 -4.89
CA PHE A 99 2.89 3.94 -3.89
C PHE A 99 4.41 3.91 -3.76
N CYS A 100 5.03 2.73 -3.62
CA CYS A 100 6.49 2.59 -3.55
C CYS A 100 7.18 3.26 -4.75
N GLN A 101 6.64 3.10 -5.95
CA GLN A 101 7.19 3.73 -7.16
C GLN A 101 7.12 5.26 -7.09
N VAL A 102 5.97 5.83 -6.74
CA VAL A 102 5.80 7.28 -6.61
C VAL A 102 6.67 7.84 -5.49
N TYR A 103 6.82 7.11 -4.38
CA TYR A 103 7.64 7.52 -3.25
C TYR A 103 9.14 7.55 -3.61
N ARG A 104 9.64 6.56 -4.37
CA ARG A 104 11.02 6.60 -4.87
C ARG A 104 11.27 7.82 -5.75
N GLU A 105 10.32 8.13 -6.64
CA GLU A 105 10.44 9.30 -7.50
C GLU A 105 10.44 10.59 -6.69
N HIS A 106 9.59 10.67 -5.66
CA HIS A 106 9.57 11.80 -4.73
C HIS A 106 10.91 11.98 -3.99
N ARG A 107 11.47 10.91 -3.41
CA ARG A 107 12.79 10.98 -2.75
C ARG A 107 13.90 11.42 -3.69
N ARG A 108 13.92 10.90 -4.93
CA ARG A 108 14.92 11.31 -5.93
C ARG A 108 14.84 12.82 -6.20
N ARG A 109 13.63 13.35 -6.40
CA ARG A 109 13.43 14.77 -6.67
C ARG A 109 13.80 15.67 -5.49
N LYS A 110 13.49 15.27 -4.25
CA LYS A 110 13.94 16.01 -3.05
C LYS A 110 15.46 16.10 -2.98
N HIS A 111 16.15 14.97 -3.15
CA HIS A 111 17.61 14.92 -3.17
C HIS A 111 18.21 15.77 -4.32
N ASP A 112 17.61 15.74 -5.51
CA ASP A 112 18.06 16.57 -6.64
C ASP A 112 17.89 18.07 -6.35
N ALA A 113 16.79 18.47 -5.69
CA ALA A 113 16.51 19.87 -5.32
C ALA A 113 17.49 20.41 -4.25
N GLU A 114 17.76 19.63 -3.20
CA GLU A 114 18.72 19.97 -2.13
C GLU A 114 20.15 20.19 -2.69
N ASN A 115 20.55 19.38 -3.68
CA ASN A 115 21.84 19.52 -4.35
C ASN A 115 21.92 20.74 -5.28
N THR A 116 20.79 21.22 -5.82
CA THR A 116 20.76 22.44 -6.64
C THR A 116 20.76 23.73 -5.82
N GLU A 117 20.25 23.73 -4.59
CA GLU A 117 20.31 24.91 -3.70
C GLU A 117 21.66 25.07 -3.00
N SER A 118 22.46 24.00 -2.92
CA SER A 118 23.79 24.01 -2.30
C SER A 118 24.93 24.50 -3.22
N LYS A 119 24.61 25.14 -4.36
CA LYS A 119 25.57 25.51 -5.42
C LYS A 119 25.44 26.96 -5.84
#